data_AF-A0A8C5JYX4-F1
#
_entry.id   AF-A0A8C5JYX4-F1
#
_cell.length_a   1.000
_cell.length_b   1.000
_cell.length_c   1.000
_cell.angle_alpha   90.00
_cell.angle_beta   90.00
_cell.angle_gamma   90.00
#
_symmetry.space_group_name_H-M   'P 1'
#
loop_
_entity.id
_entity.type
_entity.pdbx_description
1 polymer ?
#
loop_
_entity_poly.entity_id
_entity_poly.type
_entity_poly.pdbx_seq_one_letter_code
_entity_poly.pdbx_strand_id
1 'polypeptide(L)' 'MAERSQTAPEAGNLGRVDQVSEFEYDLFIRPDTCNPRFRVWFNFTVENVKESQRVIFNIVNFS' A
#
# COMPACT_ATOMS: atom_id res chain seq x y z
N MET A 1 -10.59 4.72 -11.54
CA MET A 1 -10.45 5.65 -10.40
C MET A 1 -10.53 4.85 -9.12
N ALA A 2 -9.39 4.40 -8.59
CA ALA A 2 -9.32 3.72 -7.30
C ALA A 2 -9.10 4.78 -6.22
N GLU A 3 -10.18 5.41 -5.75
CA GLU A 3 -10.05 6.67 -5.00
C GLU A 3 -9.67 6.51 -3.52
N ARG A 4 -9.71 5.31 -2.91
CA ARG A 4 -9.31 5.13 -1.50
C ARG A 4 -8.78 3.72 -1.21
N SER A 5 -7.47 3.51 -1.26
CA SER A 5 -6.88 2.38 -0.53
C SER A 5 -6.87 2.75 0.95
N GLN A 6 -7.79 2.15 1.71
CA GLN A 6 -7.90 2.38 3.15
C GLN A 6 -6.92 1.46 3.87
N THR A 7 -6.34 1.94 4.97
CA THR A 7 -5.57 1.08 5.88
C THR A 7 -6.49 0.02 6.46
N ALA A 8 -6.03 -1.24 6.55
CA ALA A 8 -6.78 -2.27 7.25
C ALA A 8 -7.11 -1.83 8.70
N PRO A 9 -8.33 -2.10 9.20
CA PRO A 9 -8.91 -1.41 10.36
C PRO A 9 -8.14 -1.57 11.68
N GLU A 10 -7.38 -2.65 11.90
CA GLU A 10 -6.69 -2.88 13.18
C GLU A 10 -5.15 -2.96 13.08
N ALA A 11 -4.59 -3.34 11.93
CA ALA A 11 -3.14 -3.54 11.74
C ALA A 11 -2.58 -2.94 10.44
N GLY A 12 -3.37 -2.12 9.74
CA GLY A 12 -2.99 -1.59 8.44
C GLY A 12 -1.82 -0.63 8.54
N ASN A 13 -0.77 -0.81 7.73
CA ASN A 13 0.48 -0.04 7.79
C ASN A 13 0.80 0.78 6.53
N LEU A 14 -0.22 1.16 5.77
CA LEU A 14 -0.07 1.94 4.56
C LEU A 14 -0.03 3.45 4.88
N GLY A 15 0.97 4.16 4.38
CA GLY A 15 1.16 5.59 4.61
C GLY A 15 0.66 6.45 3.45
N ARG A 16 1.18 6.19 2.26
CA ARG A 16 0.81 6.88 1.01
C ARG A 16 0.72 5.88 -0.13
N VAL A 17 -0.14 6.19 -1.10
CA VAL A 17 -0.29 5.44 -2.35
C VAL A 17 -0.23 6.43 -3.49
N ASP A 18 0.68 6.20 -4.43
CA ASP A 18 0.77 6.96 -5.67
C ASP A 18 0.39 6.05 -6.83
N GLN A 19 -0.58 6.45 -7.65
CA GLN A 19 -0.95 5.69 -8.85
C GLN A 19 0.01 6.06 -9.99
N VAL A 20 0.80 5.09 -10.44
CA VAL A 20 1.81 5.29 -11.51
C VAL A 20 1.20 5.02 -12.89
N SER A 21 0.33 4.00 -12.98
CA SER A 21 -0.43 3.70 -14.20
C SER A 21 -1.81 3.13 -13.85
N GLU A 22 -2.62 2.77 -14.84
CA GLU A 22 -4.01 2.32 -14.64
C GLU A 22 -4.13 1.18 -13.60
N PHE A 23 -3.13 0.29 -13.55
CA PHE A 23 -3.09 -0.85 -12.62
C PHE A 23 -1.74 -1.01 -11.92
N GLU A 24 -0.99 0.08 -11.76
CA GLU A 24 0.30 0.07 -11.05
C GLU A 24 0.35 1.18 -10.01
N TYR A 25 0.77 0.80 -8.81
CA TYR A 25 0.73 1.66 -7.63
C TYR A 25 2.04 1.56 -6.85
N ASP A 26 2.61 2.71 -6.52
CA ASP A 26 3.71 2.82 -5.57
C ASP A 26 3.14 2.97 -4.16
N LEU A 27 3.56 2.08 -3.26
CA LEU A 27 3.12 1.99 -1.88
C LEU A 27 4.23 2.46 -0.94
N PHE A 28 3.87 3.37 -0.04
CA PHE A 28 4.75 3.87 1.00
C PHE A 28 4.31 3.34 2.36
N ILE A 29 5.16 2.54 3.00
CA ILE A 29 4.91 1.93 4.32
C ILE A 29 5.30 2.93 5.41
N ARG A 30 4.46 3.06 6.45
CA ARG A 30 4.80 3.90 7.61
C ARG A 30 5.90 3.21 8.42
N PRO A 31 6.86 3.97 8.99
CA PRO A 31 7.88 3.36 9.82
C PRO A 31 7.28 2.93 11.17
N ASP A 32 8.00 2.08 11.89
CA ASP A 32 7.63 1.74 13.27
C ASP A 32 7.60 2.99 14.15
N THR A 33 6.58 3.09 15.01
CA THR A 33 6.35 4.26 15.90
C THR A 33 7.59 4.61 16.74
N CYS A 34 8.33 3.60 17.19
CA CYS A 34 9.50 3.77 18.06
C CYS A 34 10.84 3.53 17.33
N ASN A 35 10.83 3.25 16.02
CA ASN A 35 12.05 3.02 15.27
C ASN A 35 11.90 3.44 13.79
N PRO A 36 12.25 4.69 13.44
CA PRO A 36 11.97 5.25 12.11
C PRO A 36 12.76 4.59 10.96
N ARG A 37 13.73 3.72 11.30
CA ARG A 37 14.58 3.03 10.32
C ARG A 37 13.90 1.79 9.73
N PHE A 38 13.00 1.14 10.45
CA PHE A 38 12.37 -0.11 10.00
C PHE A 38 10.97 0.12 9.43
N ARG A 39 10.71 -0.53 8.29
CA ARG A 39 9.47 -0.54 7.49
C ARG A 39 9.26 -1.95 6.94
N VAL A 40 9.23 -2.92 7.85
CA VAL A 40 9.22 -4.36 7.49
C VAL A 40 7.80 -4.95 7.43
N TRP A 41 6.87 -4.45 8.25
CA TRP A 41 5.50 -4.93 8.27
C TRP A 41 4.62 -4.13 7.31
N PHE A 42 3.86 -4.81 6.46
CA PHE A 42 2.86 -4.19 5.60
C PHE A 42 1.55 -4.99 5.66
N ASN A 43 0.45 -4.26 5.79
CA ASN A 43 -0.90 -4.80 5.76
C ASN A 43 -1.83 -3.72 5.20
N PHE A 44 -2.62 -4.06 4.19
CA PHE A 44 -3.54 -3.17 3.50
C PHE A 44 -4.64 -3.97 2.81
N THR A 45 -5.74 -3.30 2.49
CA THR A 45 -6.85 -3.89 1.72
C THR A 45 -6.96 -3.23 0.35
N VAL A 46 -7.42 -4.01 -0.62
CA VAL A 46 -7.71 -3.56 -1.98
C VAL A 46 -9.14 -3.95 -2.28
N GLU A 47 -9.91 -3.00 -2.80
CA GLU A 47 -11.32 -3.20 -3.14
C GLU A 47 -11.56 -2.92 -4.62
N ASN A 48 -12.71 -3.36 -5.14
CA ASN A 48 -13.13 -3.14 -6.52
C ASN A 48 -12.20 -3.77 -7.58
N VAL A 49 -11.60 -4.92 -7.25
CA VAL A 49 -10.81 -5.73 -8.21
C VAL A 49 -11.77 -6.52 -9.09
N LYS A 50 -11.49 -6.56 -10.41
CA LYS A 50 -12.24 -7.35 -11.38
C LYS A 50 -11.57 -8.69 -11.67
N GLU A 51 -12.35 -9.66 -12.13
CA GLU A 51 -11.82 -10.94 -12.61
C GLU A 51 -10.78 -10.72 -13.72
N SER A 52 -9.68 -11.49 -13.68
CA SER A 52 -8.55 -11.40 -14.62
C SER A 52 -7.80 -10.06 -14.65
N GLN A 53 -8.10 -9.13 -13.74
CA GLN A 53 -7.38 -7.85 -13.65
C GLN A 53 -6.01 -8.06 -12.96
N ARG A 54 -4.92 -7.87 -13.72
CA ARG A 54 -3.57 -7.82 -13.15
C ARG A 54 -3.31 -6.44 -12.56
N VAL A 55 -2.92 -6.40 -11.29
CA VAL A 55 -2.52 -5.19 -10.58
C VAL A 55 -1.11 -5.36 -10.04
N ILE A 56 -0.29 -4.31 -10.15
CA ILE A 56 1.10 -4.27 -9.68
C ILE A 56 1.18 -3.29 -8.50
N PHE A 57 1.84 -3.73 -7.43
CA PHE A 57 2.10 -2.93 -6.24
C PHE A 57 3.60 -2.91 -5.95
N ASN A 58 4.21 -1.73 -6.01
CA ASN A 58 5.63 -1.54 -5.74
C ASN A 58 5.79 -0.99 -4.33
N ILE A 59 6.45 -1.71 -3.42
CA ILE A 59 6.83 -1.15 -2.11
C ILE A 59 8.13 -0.37 -2.30
N VAL A 60 8.05 0.96 -2.39
CA VAL A 60 9.18 1.79 -2.85
C VAL A 60 10.11 2.27 -1.74
N ASN A 61 9.67 2.19 -0.48
CA ASN A 61 10.42 2.65 0.69
C ASN A 61 10.71 1.53 1.69
N PHE A 62 10.94 0.30 1.22
CA PHE A 62 11.28 -0.83 2.08
C PHE A 62 12.65 -0.61 2.75
N SER A 63 12.69 -0.67 4.08
CA SER A 63 13.90 -0.49 4.89
C SER A 63 13.82 -1.15 6.26
#